data_AF-A0A1F9E8J2-F1
#
_entry.id   AF-A0A1F9E8J2-F1
#
_cell.length_a   1.000
_cell.length_b   1.000
_cell.length_c   1.000
_cell.angle_alpha   90.00
_cell.angle_beta   90.00
_cell.angle_gamma   90.00
#
_symmetry.space_group_name_H-M   'P 1'
#
loop_
_entity.id
_entity.type
_entity.pdbx_description
1 polymer ?
#
loop_
_entity_poly.entity_id
_entity_poly.type
_entity_poly.pdbx_seq_one_letter_code
_entity_poly.pdbx_strand_id
1 'polypeptide(L)'
;MLHQFTKSFFILIFLGGIAYAQAPQEKPDQTISKTLISGVTETINLEFMPGNIVVGNKGVCDFVALREQKQLVLVPKQKGQTSLTILDTQGRSKLGIKISVIESDRAKIAKELQELLGDLEGINIRILGKKVLIDGEILLPKDLARIITVANQYSKDEVGIIASLSPMAQKIIADKIQEDVHKMGFKEVRVRAVNQRFIIEGEVPRGPEGPSFDRNSVIVIETAKTYVPDIFKSEAEKQIQQPEGGPPIVVNLLTIKPKPAAEPEKLIRLVVHYVELNKDYAKNFAFNWTPGIADTSQIELKQGQLTTTVTGTISSLIPKLNSAKSHGHARILESSSLIVQDKENGFFQSVTEVPISTITLSGGASQQSIQFKDIGLTMDVTPTVVGESNNIKLVTKFILSTIVSVSEQGAPSVAKHELKTTLIVASEQSAVIGGIVFNNMLTNYNKLPASIAQNQNILFNLYRSKSFQNAKSQFVVFITPQILKSASEGVEDIKRKFKIK
;
A
#
# COMPACT_ATOMS: atom_id res chain seq x y z
N MET A 1 73.68 -21.50 -90.23
CA MET A 1 72.62 -22.44 -90.60
C MET A 1 71.36 -21.63 -90.83
N LEU A 2 70.80 -21.72 -92.05
CA LEU A 2 69.45 -21.34 -92.51
C LEU A 2 68.87 -19.97 -92.10
N HIS A 3 68.80 -19.01 -93.03
CA HIS A 3 67.71 -18.77 -94.02
C HIS A 3 66.66 -17.79 -93.47
N GLN A 4 66.66 -16.53 -93.94
CA GLN A 4 65.87 -16.00 -95.09
C GLN A 4 64.48 -15.51 -94.61
N PHE A 5 63.86 -14.41 -95.07
CA PHE A 5 64.13 -13.40 -96.12
C PHE A 5 63.16 -12.22 -95.91
N THR A 6 63.62 -11.00 -96.20
CA THR A 6 63.00 -9.89 -96.99
C THR A 6 61.47 -9.62 -96.89
N LYS A 7 60.96 -8.38 -96.87
CA LYS A 7 61.17 -7.28 -97.84
C LYS A 7 60.76 -5.91 -97.26
N SER A 8 61.44 -4.88 -97.74
CA SER A 8 61.13 -3.44 -97.63
C SER A 8 59.73 -3.05 -98.12
N PHE A 9 59.14 -2.03 -97.48
CA PHE A 9 58.57 -0.90 -98.22
C PHE A 9 58.72 0.39 -97.43
N PHE A 10 59.33 1.38 -98.07
CA PHE A 10 59.58 2.73 -97.58
C PHE A 10 58.41 3.60 -98.05
N ILE A 11 57.60 4.13 -97.13
CA ILE A 11 56.67 5.24 -97.41
C ILE A 11 56.94 6.31 -96.36
N LEU A 12 57.56 7.39 -96.81
CA LEU A 12 57.86 8.58 -96.05
C LEU A 12 56.66 9.54 -96.22
N ILE A 13 55.72 9.51 -95.29
CA ILE A 13 54.62 10.48 -95.22
C ILE A 13 55.03 11.59 -94.24
N PHE A 14 55.31 12.76 -94.80
CA PHE A 14 55.35 14.02 -94.07
C PHE A 14 53.92 14.36 -93.62
N LEU A 15 53.60 14.16 -92.34
CA LEU A 15 52.45 14.79 -91.70
C LEU A 15 52.95 15.87 -90.75
N GLY A 16 52.72 17.13 -91.14
CA GLY A 16 52.95 18.29 -90.29
C GLY A 16 52.04 18.21 -89.06
N GLY A 17 52.63 17.91 -87.91
CA GLY A 17 52.01 18.14 -86.63
C GLY A 17 52.06 19.62 -86.32
N ILE A 18 50.93 20.30 -86.51
CA ILE A 18 50.67 21.63 -85.96
C ILE A 18 50.83 21.51 -84.44
N ALA A 19 51.95 22.03 -83.92
CA ALA A 19 52.04 22.32 -82.50
C ALA A 19 51.05 23.45 -82.22
N TYR A 20 49.89 23.12 -81.66
CA TYR A 20 49.13 24.12 -80.92
C TYR A 20 50.02 24.54 -79.75
N ALA A 21 50.72 25.65 -79.92
CA ALA A 21 51.23 26.43 -78.82
C ALA A 21 50.03 26.69 -77.90
N GLN A 22 50.02 26.07 -76.72
CA GLN A 22 49.13 26.52 -75.65
C GLN A 22 49.44 28.00 -75.46
N ALA A 23 48.43 28.86 -75.69
CA ALA A 23 48.51 30.26 -75.32
C ALA A 23 49.01 30.32 -73.87
N PRO A 24 49.99 31.19 -73.52
CA PRO A 24 50.44 31.29 -72.15
C PRO A 24 49.22 31.61 -71.31
N GLN A 25 48.83 30.72 -70.40
CA GLN A 25 47.93 31.13 -69.33
C GLN A 25 48.70 32.17 -68.54
N GLU A 26 48.35 33.44 -68.73
CA GLU A 26 48.89 34.53 -67.93
C GLU A 26 48.70 34.14 -66.47
N LYS A 27 49.83 33.88 -65.80
CA LYS A 27 49.81 33.65 -64.36
C LYS A 27 49.23 34.90 -63.72
N PRO A 28 48.22 34.77 -62.85
CA PRO A 28 47.58 35.94 -62.25
C PRO A 28 48.63 36.76 -61.51
N ASP A 29 48.49 38.09 -61.57
CA ASP A 29 49.41 39.06 -60.94
C ASP A 29 49.68 38.71 -59.46
N GLN A 30 48.69 38.12 -58.78
CA GLN A 30 48.81 37.61 -57.42
C GLN A 30 48.09 36.26 -57.27
N THR A 31 48.63 35.35 -56.46
CA THR A 31 47.95 34.12 -56.06
C THR A 31 47.87 34.00 -54.54
N ILE A 32 46.68 33.74 -54.01
CA ILE A 32 46.45 33.47 -52.60
C ILE A 32 45.90 32.06 -52.40
N SER A 33 46.17 31.45 -51.25
CA SER A 33 45.61 30.16 -50.86
C SER A 33 44.60 30.36 -49.73
N LYS A 34 43.45 29.71 -49.84
CA LYS A 34 42.36 29.76 -48.85
C LYS A 34 41.89 28.35 -48.52
N THR A 35 41.75 28.08 -47.23
CA THR A 35 41.14 26.85 -46.73
C THR A 35 39.74 27.18 -46.23
N LEU A 36 38.72 26.58 -46.84
CA LEU A 36 37.32 26.86 -46.54
C LEU A 36 36.66 25.63 -45.92
N ILE A 37 35.62 25.84 -45.13
CA ILE A 37 34.83 24.75 -44.52
C ILE A 37 33.59 24.51 -45.37
N SER A 38 33.33 23.26 -45.74
CA SER A 38 32.13 22.88 -46.50
C SER A 38 30.85 23.44 -45.85
N GLY A 39 30.00 24.12 -46.62
CA GLY A 39 28.75 24.72 -46.15
C GLY A 39 28.86 26.09 -45.46
N VAL A 40 30.08 26.60 -45.20
CA VAL A 40 30.28 27.91 -44.58
C VAL A 40 30.74 28.91 -45.65
N THR A 41 29.91 29.90 -45.97
CA THR A 41 30.25 30.94 -46.96
C THR A 41 31.25 31.93 -46.39
N GLU A 42 32.26 32.33 -47.18
CA GLU A 42 33.26 33.33 -46.80
C GLU A 42 33.26 34.46 -47.83
N THR A 43 33.29 35.73 -47.38
CA THR A 43 33.33 36.89 -48.28
C THR A 43 34.74 37.45 -48.34
N ILE A 44 35.24 37.69 -49.55
CA ILE A 44 36.53 38.31 -49.82
C ILE A 44 36.30 39.69 -50.44
N ASN A 45 36.93 40.71 -49.86
CA ASN A 45 36.99 42.03 -50.46
C ASN A 45 38.11 42.06 -51.52
N LEU A 46 37.81 42.63 -52.67
CA LEU A 46 38.72 42.78 -53.80
C LEU A 46 39.17 44.24 -53.90
N GLU A 47 40.44 44.45 -54.20
CA GLU A 47 41.01 45.79 -54.38
C GLU A 47 40.63 46.42 -55.73
N PHE A 48 40.09 45.62 -56.64
CA PHE A 48 39.67 46.00 -57.99
C PHE A 48 38.25 45.50 -58.29
N MET A 49 37.63 46.07 -59.32
CA MET A 49 36.30 45.65 -59.76
C MET A 49 36.40 44.35 -60.57
N PRO A 50 35.77 43.24 -60.14
CA PRO A 50 35.92 41.96 -60.82
C PRO A 50 35.16 41.93 -62.15
N GLY A 51 35.87 41.59 -63.24
CA GLY A 51 35.31 41.34 -64.55
C GLY A 51 34.74 39.92 -64.65
N ASN A 52 35.35 39.10 -65.51
CA ASN A 52 35.03 37.67 -65.60
C ASN A 52 35.77 36.89 -64.50
N ILE A 53 35.11 35.86 -63.98
CA ILE A 53 35.70 34.96 -62.98
C ILE A 53 35.60 33.54 -63.52
N VAL A 54 36.74 32.88 -63.59
CA VAL A 54 36.87 31.50 -64.03
C VAL A 54 37.03 30.62 -62.80
N VAL A 55 36.25 29.55 -62.72
CA VAL A 55 36.28 28.58 -61.62
C VAL A 55 36.63 27.21 -62.19
N GLY A 56 37.57 26.52 -61.54
CA GLY A 56 37.98 25.17 -61.96
C GLY A 56 36.85 24.17 -61.80
N ASN A 57 36.41 23.93 -60.57
CA ASN A 57 35.33 23.01 -60.24
C ASN A 57 34.26 23.68 -59.34
N LYS A 58 33.11 24.01 -59.93
CA LYS A 58 31.93 24.59 -59.22
C LYS A 58 31.25 23.63 -58.23
N GLY A 59 31.49 22.32 -58.36
CA GLY A 59 31.00 21.32 -57.43
C GLY A 59 31.74 21.32 -56.09
N VAL A 60 33.00 21.79 -56.07
CA VAL A 60 33.82 21.91 -54.85
C VAL A 60 33.58 23.25 -54.17
N CYS A 61 33.67 24.36 -54.90
CA CYS A 61 33.35 25.69 -54.40
C CYS A 61 32.73 26.53 -55.52
N ASP A 62 31.59 27.15 -55.24
CA ASP A 62 30.93 28.10 -56.13
C ASP A 62 31.15 29.53 -55.64
N PHE A 63 30.72 30.54 -56.40
CA PHE A 63 30.91 31.92 -56.01
C PHE A 63 29.76 32.84 -56.44
N VAL A 64 29.61 33.95 -55.72
CA VAL A 64 28.73 35.07 -56.06
C VAL A 64 29.56 36.34 -56.04
N ALA A 65 29.63 37.04 -57.18
CA ALA A 65 30.40 38.27 -57.31
C ALA A 65 29.50 39.51 -57.18
N LEU A 66 29.72 40.29 -56.14
CA LEU A 66 29.06 41.57 -55.89
C LEU A 66 29.94 42.69 -56.45
N ARG A 67 29.85 42.89 -57.77
CA ARG A 67 30.78 43.74 -58.54
C ARG A 67 30.87 45.18 -58.04
N GLU A 68 29.73 45.81 -57.79
CA GLU A 68 29.62 47.18 -57.28
C GLU A 68 30.27 47.36 -55.90
N GLN A 69 30.26 46.30 -55.09
CA GLN A 69 30.81 46.29 -53.73
C GLN A 69 32.26 45.77 -53.72
N LYS A 70 32.81 45.41 -54.88
CA LYS A 70 34.11 44.73 -55.03
C LYS A 70 34.24 43.54 -54.09
N GLN A 71 33.18 42.74 -53.97
CA GLN A 71 33.15 41.58 -53.07
C GLN A 71 32.94 40.29 -53.82
N LEU A 72 33.55 39.22 -53.31
CA LEU A 72 33.39 37.86 -53.81
C LEU A 72 32.97 36.96 -52.64
N VAL A 73 31.74 36.47 -52.68
CA VAL A 73 31.24 35.47 -51.73
C VAL A 73 31.57 34.09 -52.25
N LEU A 74 32.38 33.34 -51.51
CA LEU A 74 32.72 31.95 -51.81
C LEU A 74 31.70 31.03 -51.13
N VAL A 75 31.23 30.03 -51.86
CA VAL A 75 30.21 29.06 -51.42
C VAL A 75 30.80 27.64 -51.50
N PRO A 76 31.48 27.16 -50.45
CA PRO A 76 32.08 25.83 -50.42
C PRO A 76 30.99 24.75 -50.37
N LYS A 77 31.00 23.81 -51.31
CA LYS A 77 29.95 22.78 -51.47
C LYS A 77 30.41 21.38 -51.05
N GLN A 78 31.59 20.96 -51.48
CA GLN A 78 32.10 19.60 -51.25
C GLN A 78 33.60 19.60 -50.96
N LYS A 79 34.07 18.62 -50.18
CA LYS A 79 35.49 18.42 -49.89
C LYS A 79 36.27 18.23 -51.18
N GLY A 80 37.36 18.96 -51.33
CA GLY A 80 38.20 18.90 -52.52
C GLY A 80 39.04 20.15 -52.70
N GLN A 81 39.78 20.20 -53.80
CA GLN A 81 40.55 21.39 -54.18
C GLN A 81 39.99 21.97 -55.47
N THR A 82 39.94 23.30 -55.55
CA THR A 82 39.53 24.04 -56.74
C THR A 82 40.28 25.36 -56.79
N SER A 83 40.17 26.11 -57.87
CA SER A 83 40.77 27.44 -57.97
C SER A 83 39.83 28.41 -58.66
N LEU A 84 39.88 29.66 -58.24
CA LEU A 84 39.22 30.79 -58.89
C LEU A 84 40.27 31.71 -59.48
N THR A 85 40.09 32.12 -60.73
CA THR A 85 40.88 33.18 -61.36
C THR A 85 39.98 34.35 -61.65
N ILE A 86 40.26 35.48 -61.03
CA ILE A 86 39.51 36.73 -61.16
C ILE A 86 40.25 37.63 -62.15
N LEU A 87 39.56 38.02 -63.21
CA LEU A 87 40.05 38.95 -64.22
C LEU A 87 39.55 40.37 -63.93
N ASP A 88 40.30 41.39 -64.34
CA ASP A 88 39.83 42.77 -64.35
C ASP A 88 38.82 43.03 -65.50
N THR A 89 38.25 44.24 -65.56
CA THR A 89 37.33 44.64 -66.64
C THR A 89 37.99 44.74 -68.01
N GLN A 90 39.33 44.71 -68.08
CA GLN A 90 40.12 44.71 -69.31
C GLN A 90 40.56 43.31 -69.73
N GLY A 91 40.13 42.26 -68.99
CA GLY A 91 40.41 40.87 -69.31
C GLY A 91 41.78 40.36 -68.86
N ARG A 92 42.50 41.09 -68.00
CA ARG A 92 43.79 40.65 -67.44
C ARG A 92 43.58 39.85 -66.15
N SER A 93 44.32 38.75 -65.99
CA SER A 93 44.25 37.91 -64.78
C SER A 93 44.89 38.62 -63.58
N LYS A 94 44.07 39.12 -62.66
CA LYS A 94 44.55 39.90 -61.49
C LYS A 94 44.78 39.06 -60.24
N LEU A 95 43.90 38.12 -59.95
CA LEU A 95 43.98 37.34 -58.70
C LEU A 95 43.62 35.88 -58.93
N GLY A 96 44.52 34.98 -58.56
CA GLY A 96 44.25 33.55 -58.42
C GLY A 96 43.99 33.20 -56.96
N ILE A 97 42.93 32.44 -56.68
CA ILE A 97 42.61 31.92 -55.36
C ILE A 97 42.65 30.40 -55.45
N LYS A 98 43.65 29.77 -54.84
CA LYS A 98 43.67 28.31 -54.63
C LYS A 98 42.81 27.98 -53.42
N ILE A 99 41.76 27.19 -53.60
CA ILE A 99 40.78 26.87 -52.57
C ILE A 99 40.92 25.39 -52.21
N SER A 100 41.17 25.12 -50.93
CA SER A 100 41.06 23.78 -50.34
C SER A 100 39.82 23.74 -49.45
N VAL A 101 38.78 23.02 -49.89
CA VAL A 101 37.58 22.82 -49.07
C VAL A 101 37.81 21.61 -48.19
N ILE A 102 37.88 21.85 -46.89
CA ILE A 102 37.93 20.82 -45.87
C ILE A 102 36.55 20.63 -45.27
N GLU A 103 36.29 19.42 -44.80
CA GLU A 103 35.10 19.12 -44.05
C GLU A 103 35.44 19.29 -42.57
N SER A 104 34.75 20.18 -41.86
CA SER A 104 34.93 20.29 -40.41
C SER A 104 34.21 19.14 -39.73
N ASP A 105 34.82 18.53 -38.72
CA ASP A 105 34.17 17.44 -37.96
C ASP A 105 32.84 17.90 -37.34
N ARG A 106 32.72 19.18 -36.95
CA ARG A 106 31.46 19.77 -36.50
C ARG A 106 30.39 19.87 -37.59
N ALA A 107 30.80 20.14 -38.84
CA ALA A 107 29.89 20.19 -39.97
C ALA A 107 29.39 18.79 -40.34
N LYS A 108 30.23 17.76 -40.18
CA LYS A 108 29.81 16.35 -40.27
C LYS A 108 28.81 15.99 -39.19
N ILE A 109 29.13 16.28 -37.91
CA ILE A 109 28.25 16.03 -36.78
C ILE A 109 26.90 16.74 -36.97
N ALA A 110 26.90 18.01 -37.38
CA ALA A 110 25.66 18.74 -37.63
C ALA A 110 24.82 18.10 -38.75
N LYS A 111 25.47 17.61 -39.81
CA LYS A 111 24.79 16.92 -40.91
C LYS A 111 24.22 15.56 -40.48
N GLU A 112 24.98 14.76 -39.74
CA GLU A 112 24.52 13.50 -39.17
C GLU A 112 23.34 13.70 -38.22
N LEU A 113 23.42 14.68 -37.32
CA LEU A 113 22.32 15.05 -36.44
C LEU A 113 21.08 15.49 -37.23
N GLN A 114 21.26 16.24 -38.33
CA GLN A 114 20.16 16.64 -39.20
C GLN A 114 19.53 15.44 -39.93
N GLU A 115 20.33 14.46 -40.34
CA GLU A 115 19.83 13.21 -40.94
C GLU A 115 19.08 12.34 -39.92
N LEU A 116 19.52 12.32 -38.66
CA LEU A 116 18.92 11.50 -37.59
C LEU A 116 17.70 12.13 -36.92
N LEU A 117 17.61 13.46 -36.89
CA LEU A 117 16.60 14.21 -36.12
C LEU A 117 15.80 15.19 -36.97
N GLY A 118 16.11 15.39 -38.25
CA GLY A 118 15.48 16.41 -39.10
C GLY A 118 14.00 16.17 -39.40
N ASP A 119 13.47 15.00 -39.08
CA ASP A 119 12.04 14.68 -39.12
C ASP A 119 11.26 15.21 -37.90
N LEU A 120 11.96 15.70 -36.87
CA LEU A 120 11.34 16.23 -35.67
C LEU A 120 10.95 17.71 -35.86
N GLU A 121 9.70 18.03 -35.52
CA GLU A 121 9.20 19.39 -35.54
C GLU A 121 9.71 20.18 -34.32
N GLY A 122 9.98 21.48 -34.51
CA GLY A 122 10.32 22.39 -33.43
C GLY A 122 11.77 22.36 -32.94
N ILE A 123 12.67 21.67 -33.66
CA ILE A 123 14.11 21.64 -33.37
C ILE A 123 14.95 22.39 -34.40
N ASN A 124 16.09 22.92 -33.97
CA ASN A 124 17.12 23.53 -34.78
C ASN A 124 18.50 22.97 -34.39
N ILE A 125 19.35 22.75 -35.38
CA ILE A 125 20.73 22.27 -35.19
C ILE A 125 21.67 23.37 -35.68
N ARG A 126 22.52 23.88 -34.77
CA ARG A 126 23.39 25.04 -35.06
C ARG A 126 24.81 24.81 -34.56
N ILE A 127 25.80 25.25 -35.33
CA ILE A 127 27.21 25.19 -34.92
C ILE A 127 27.56 26.50 -34.20
N LEU A 128 27.90 26.43 -32.92
CA LEU A 128 28.25 27.57 -32.08
C LEU A 128 29.63 27.38 -31.45
N GLY A 129 30.59 28.16 -31.95
CA GLY A 129 31.99 28.05 -31.53
C GLY A 129 32.49 26.63 -31.76
N LYS A 130 32.85 25.93 -30.68
CA LYS A 130 33.37 24.55 -30.72
C LYS A 130 32.30 23.46 -30.59
N LYS A 131 31.02 23.80 -30.41
CA LYS A 131 29.93 22.83 -30.19
C LYS A 131 28.87 22.88 -31.29
N VAL A 132 28.19 21.77 -31.51
CA VAL A 132 26.92 21.69 -32.23
C VAL A 132 25.80 21.69 -31.18
N LEU A 133 24.89 22.65 -31.25
CA LEU A 133 23.77 22.78 -30.33
C LEU A 133 22.47 22.33 -30.99
N ILE A 134 21.70 21.56 -30.24
CA ILE A 134 20.32 21.18 -30.58
C ILE A 134 19.40 22.02 -29.69
N ASP A 135 18.69 22.97 -30.29
CA ASP A 135 17.78 23.89 -29.60
C ASP A 135 16.35 23.74 -30.13
N GLY A 136 15.35 24.13 -29.34
CA GLY A 136 13.95 24.01 -29.76
C GLY A 136 12.95 23.74 -28.65
N GLU A 137 11.66 23.84 -28.99
CA GLU A 137 10.55 23.45 -28.13
C GLU A 137 9.83 22.26 -28.72
N ILE A 138 9.74 21.18 -27.93
CA ILE A 138 9.24 19.90 -28.40
C ILE A 138 7.85 19.63 -27.82
N LEU A 139 6.95 19.14 -28.66
CA LEU A 139 5.58 18.83 -28.26
C LEU A 139 5.42 17.42 -27.66
N LEU A 140 6.26 16.46 -28.07
CA LEU A 140 6.12 15.06 -27.70
C LEU A 140 7.31 14.58 -26.85
N PRO A 141 7.07 13.97 -25.67
CA PRO A 141 8.13 13.42 -24.82
C PRO A 141 9.03 12.41 -25.51
N LYS A 142 8.47 11.60 -26.43
CA LYS A 142 9.22 10.59 -27.19
C LYS A 142 10.30 11.22 -28.08
N ASP A 143 10.02 12.39 -28.65
CA ASP A 143 10.91 13.07 -29.59
C ASP A 143 12.09 13.68 -28.82
N LEU A 144 11.81 14.25 -27.65
CA LEU A 144 12.85 14.70 -26.73
C LEU A 144 13.74 13.54 -26.27
N ALA A 145 13.16 12.40 -25.91
CA ALA A 145 13.93 11.20 -25.55
C ALA A 145 14.85 10.77 -26.69
N ARG A 146 14.36 10.77 -27.93
CA ARG A 146 15.16 10.47 -29.13
C ARG A 146 16.31 11.47 -29.32
N ILE A 147 16.06 12.77 -29.19
CA ILE A 147 17.09 13.82 -29.27
C ILE A 147 18.20 13.53 -28.27
N ILE A 148 17.84 13.26 -27.01
CA ILE A 148 18.81 13.00 -25.97
C ILE A 148 19.58 11.70 -26.24
N THR A 149 18.90 10.62 -26.65
CA THR A 149 19.54 9.35 -27.01
C THR A 149 20.56 9.52 -28.13
N VAL A 150 20.22 10.26 -29.19
CA VAL A 150 21.12 10.53 -30.32
C VAL A 150 22.28 11.42 -29.89
N ALA A 151 22.01 12.52 -29.17
CA ALA A 151 23.04 13.45 -28.72
C ALA A 151 24.04 12.80 -27.75
N ASN A 152 23.60 11.87 -26.90
CA ASN A 152 24.45 11.12 -25.96
C ASN A 152 25.42 10.15 -26.65
N GLN A 153 25.30 9.92 -27.96
CA GLN A 153 26.30 9.16 -28.73
C GLN A 153 27.57 9.98 -28.98
N TYR A 154 27.51 11.30 -28.83
CA TYR A 154 28.61 12.23 -29.05
C TYR A 154 29.16 12.75 -27.71
N SER A 155 30.38 13.29 -27.74
CA SER A 155 30.98 13.89 -26.54
C SER A 155 30.22 15.15 -26.13
N LYS A 156 30.05 15.39 -24.82
CA LYS A 156 29.41 16.63 -24.29
C LYS A 156 30.12 17.93 -24.68
N ASP A 157 31.39 17.82 -25.04
CA ASP A 157 32.19 18.93 -25.52
C ASP A 157 32.02 19.20 -27.01
N GLU A 158 31.35 18.31 -27.73
CA GLU A 158 31.08 18.41 -29.16
C GLU A 158 29.61 18.71 -29.44
N VAL A 159 28.68 18.10 -28.69
CA VAL A 159 27.23 18.29 -28.83
C VAL A 159 26.61 18.76 -27.52
N GLY A 160 25.79 19.82 -27.60
CA GLY A 160 25.01 20.33 -26.48
C GLY A 160 23.51 20.32 -26.78
N ILE A 161 22.70 20.03 -25.77
CA ILE A 161 21.24 20.03 -25.86
C ILE A 161 20.70 21.22 -25.06
N ILE A 162 19.95 22.08 -25.72
CA ILE A 162 19.19 23.19 -25.11
C ILE A 162 17.68 22.97 -25.32
N ALA A 163 17.31 22.03 -26.20
CA ALA A 163 15.93 21.73 -26.47
C ALA A 163 15.17 21.28 -25.21
N SER A 164 13.92 21.72 -25.10
CA SER A 164 13.08 21.44 -23.93
C SER A 164 11.65 21.11 -24.35
N LEU A 165 10.88 20.51 -23.43
CA LEU A 165 9.45 20.32 -23.66
C LEU A 165 8.74 21.68 -23.69
N SER A 166 7.89 21.90 -24.68
CA SER A 166 7.04 23.08 -24.75
C SER A 166 6.16 23.23 -23.48
N PRO A 167 5.80 24.46 -23.08
CA PRO A 167 4.90 24.67 -21.94
C PRO A 167 3.56 23.93 -22.07
N MET A 168 3.03 23.82 -23.30
CA MET A 168 1.80 23.08 -23.58
C MET A 168 1.97 21.58 -23.34
N ALA A 169 3.07 20.99 -23.81
CA ALA A 169 3.38 19.59 -23.56
C ALA A 169 3.54 19.30 -22.07
N GLN A 170 4.27 20.16 -21.34
CA GLN A 170 4.41 20.03 -19.89
C GLN A 170 3.05 20.08 -19.20
N LYS A 171 2.16 20.99 -19.59
CA LYS A 171 0.81 21.05 -19.04
C LYS A 171 0.02 19.76 -19.29
N ILE A 172 0.00 19.26 -20.53
CA ILE A 172 -0.71 18.02 -20.89
C ILE A 172 -0.19 16.83 -20.08
N ILE A 173 1.13 16.74 -19.90
CA ILE A 173 1.74 15.68 -19.08
C ILE A 173 1.32 15.82 -17.62
N ALA A 174 1.34 17.03 -17.06
CA ALA A 174 0.89 17.27 -15.68
C ALA A 174 -0.58 16.87 -15.50
N ASP A 175 -1.45 17.27 -16.42
CA ASP A 175 -2.88 16.92 -16.41
C ASP A 175 -3.07 15.40 -16.49
N LYS A 176 -2.26 14.71 -17.32
CA LYS A 176 -2.31 13.25 -17.48
C LYS A 176 -1.83 12.50 -16.23
N ILE A 177 -0.73 12.96 -15.61
CA ILE A 177 -0.25 12.42 -14.33
C ILE A 177 -1.34 12.58 -13.27
N GLN A 178 -1.94 13.76 -13.17
CA GLN A 178 -3.00 14.03 -12.20
C GLN A 178 -4.21 13.11 -12.42
N GLU A 179 -4.65 12.95 -13.67
CA GLU A 179 -5.78 12.08 -14.03
C GLU A 179 -5.54 10.63 -13.56
N ASP A 180 -4.36 10.08 -13.83
CA ASP A 180 -4.04 8.71 -13.45
C ASP A 180 -3.88 8.54 -11.93
N VAL A 181 -3.26 9.52 -11.26
CA VAL A 181 -3.17 9.55 -9.79
C VAL A 181 -4.57 9.63 -9.15
N HIS A 182 -5.49 10.40 -9.74
CA HIS A 182 -6.89 10.46 -9.28
C HIS A 182 -7.63 9.15 -9.50
N LYS A 183 -7.40 8.45 -10.62
CA LYS A 183 -7.96 7.11 -10.89
C LYS A 183 -7.47 6.06 -9.88
N MET A 184 -6.27 6.22 -9.34
CA MET A 184 -5.74 5.38 -8.27
C MET A 184 -6.36 5.67 -6.88
N GLY A 185 -7.23 6.69 -6.77
CA GLY A 185 -7.93 7.06 -5.54
C GLY A 185 -7.31 8.23 -4.79
N PHE A 186 -6.21 8.81 -5.27
CA PHE A 186 -5.52 9.94 -4.63
C PHE A 186 -6.08 11.30 -5.09
N LYS A 187 -7.36 11.55 -4.81
CA LYS A 187 -8.11 12.72 -5.32
C LYS A 187 -7.60 14.08 -4.83
N GLU A 188 -6.94 14.11 -3.67
CA GLU A 188 -6.41 15.34 -3.07
C GLU A 188 -5.03 15.73 -3.63
N VAL A 189 -4.45 14.90 -4.50
CA VAL A 189 -3.17 15.18 -5.14
C VAL A 189 -3.36 16.08 -6.35
N ARG A 190 -2.50 17.09 -6.49
CA ARG A 190 -2.43 17.99 -7.64
C ARG A 190 -1.06 17.91 -8.28
N VAL A 191 -1.02 18.06 -9.60
CA VAL A 191 0.21 18.05 -10.38
C VAL A 191 0.31 19.34 -11.19
N ARG A 192 1.45 20.02 -11.11
CA ARG A 192 1.67 21.29 -11.81
C ARG A 192 2.99 21.28 -12.56
N ALA A 193 2.96 21.74 -13.81
CA ALA A 193 4.18 22.01 -14.57
C ALA A 193 4.70 23.43 -14.28
N VAL A 194 5.93 23.57 -13.78
CA VAL A 194 6.57 24.86 -13.50
C VAL A 194 8.06 24.77 -13.86
N ASN A 195 8.55 25.66 -14.72
CA ASN A 195 9.98 25.74 -15.09
C ASN A 195 10.60 24.39 -15.49
N GLN A 196 9.95 23.65 -16.40
CA GLN A 196 10.40 22.32 -16.88
C GLN A 196 10.37 21.23 -15.79
N ARG A 197 9.64 21.46 -14.70
CA ARG A 197 9.47 20.52 -13.57
C ARG A 197 8.01 20.21 -13.35
N PHE A 198 7.75 19.07 -12.72
CA PHE A 198 6.45 18.60 -12.30
C PHE A 198 6.40 18.62 -10.77
N ILE A 199 5.64 19.54 -10.21
CA ILE A 199 5.39 19.65 -8.78
C ILE A 199 4.18 18.80 -8.44
N ILE A 200 4.35 17.89 -7.48
CA ILE A 200 3.27 17.06 -6.95
C ILE A 200 3.01 17.50 -5.51
N GLU A 201 1.80 17.97 -5.24
CA GLU A 201 1.40 18.49 -3.94
C GLU A 201 0.03 17.94 -3.52
N GLY A 202 -0.25 17.91 -2.22
CA GLY A 202 -1.54 17.47 -1.69
C GLY A 202 -1.41 16.36 -0.66
N GLU A 203 -2.56 15.86 -0.22
CA GLU A 203 -2.64 14.86 0.84
C GLU A 203 -2.76 13.44 0.29
N VAL A 204 -2.02 12.52 0.89
CA VAL A 204 -2.11 11.09 0.59
C VAL A 204 -2.52 10.34 1.86
N PRO A 205 -3.54 9.46 1.80
CA PRO A 205 -3.93 8.67 2.96
C PRO A 205 -2.79 7.74 3.37
N ARG A 206 -2.61 7.55 4.69
CA ARG A 206 -1.59 6.65 5.20
C ARG A 206 -1.80 5.22 4.68
N GLY A 207 -0.77 4.66 4.05
CA GLY A 207 -0.74 3.28 3.61
C GLY A 207 -0.71 2.27 4.77
N PRO A 208 -0.96 0.98 4.49
CA PRO A 208 -1.06 -0.06 5.52
C PRO A 208 0.25 -0.40 6.26
N GLU A 209 1.41 0.15 5.89
CA GLU A 209 2.71 -0.21 6.52
C GLU A 209 3.71 0.96 6.66
N GLY A 210 4.53 0.91 7.72
CA GLY A 210 5.90 1.47 7.76
C GLY A 210 6.11 2.92 8.26
N PRO A 211 7.15 3.22 9.08
CA PRO A 211 7.47 4.57 9.57
C PRO A 211 8.37 5.41 8.64
N SER A 212 8.93 4.86 7.56
CA SER A 212 10.02 5.50 6.81
C SER A 212 9.64 6.03 5.43
N PHE A 213 8.70 5.40 4.71
CA PHE A 213 8.13 5.91 3.46
C PHE A 213 6.70 5.42 3.31
N ASP A 214 5.75 6.35 3.17
CA ASP A 214 4.37 5.97 2.94
C ASP A 214 4.23 5.38 1.52
N ARG A 215 3.81 4.11 1.43
CA ARG A 215 3.69 3.38 0.15
C ARG A 215 2.84 4.13 -0.88
N ASN A 216 1.80 4.84 -0.44
CA ASN A 216 0.94 5.58 -1.34
C ASN A 216 1.67 6.81 -1.91
N SER A 217 2.46 7.52 -1.08
CA SER A 217 3.33 8.60 -1.58
C SER A 217 4.32 8.11 -2.64
N VAL A 218 4.91 6.92 -2.44
CA VAL A 218 5.85 6.31 -3.39
C VAL A 218 5.14 5.98 -4.70
N ILE A 219 3.94 5.40 -4.65
CA ILE A 219 3.14 5.08 -5.85
C ILE A 219 2.87 6.33 -6.67
N VAL A 220 2.47 7.43 -6.03
CA VAL A 220 2.21 8.71 -6.72
C VAL A 220 3.47 9.23 -7.41
N ILE A 221 4.61 9.22 -6.71
CA ILE A 221 5.88 9.71 -7.24
C ILE A 221 6.37 8.85 -8.41
N GLU A 222 6.34 7.53 -8.26
CA GLU A 222 6.77 6.60 -9.32
C GLU A 222 5.85 6.69 -10.55
N THR A 223 4.54 6.87 -10.34
CA THR A 223 3.60 7.13 -11.45
C THR A 223 3.99 8.40 -12.20
N ALA A 224 4.34 9.49 -11.52
CA ALA A 224 4.79 10.70 -12.21
C ALA A 224 6.12 10.50 -12.95
N LYS A 225 7.04 9.72 -12.39
CA LYS A 225 8.32 9.41 -13.04
C LYS A 225 8.15 8.64 -14.35
N THR A 226 7.12 7.80 -14.51
CA THR A 226 6.90 7.08 -15.79
C THR A 226 6.54 8.00 -16.96
N TYR A 227 6.06 9.21 -16.67
CA TYR A 227 5.70 10.22 -17.67
C TYR A 227 6.85 11.13 -18.07
N VAL A 228 7.94 11.13 -17.31
CA VAL A 228 9.08 12.00 -17.51
C VAL A 228 10.25 11.14 -18.00
N PRO A 229 10.91 11.47 -19.12
CA PRO A 229 12.05 10.69 -19.59
C PRO A 229 13.16 10.67 -18.54
N ASP A 230 13.73 9.48 -18.28
CA ASP A 230 14.75 9.22 -17.26
C ASP A 230 16.02 10.08 -17.38
N ILE A 231 16.22 10.70 -18.55
CA ILE A 231 17.50 11.30 -18.93
C ILE A 231 17.64 12.74 -18.43
N PHE A 232 16.57 13.32 -17.89
CA PHE A 232 16.66 14.57 -17.11
C PHE A 232 17.13 14.35 -15.66
N LYS A 233 17.25 13.09 -15.21
CA LYS A 233 17.99 12.80 -13.98
C LYS A 233 19.41 13.26 -14.25
N SER A 234 19.74 14.45 -13.74
CA SER A 234 21.03 15.09 -13.99
C SER A 234 22.13 14.04 -13.74
N GLU A 235 23.18 13.99 -14.54
CA GLU A 235 24.29 13.07 -14.26
C GLU A 235 24.94 13.30 -12.88
N ALA A 236 24.67 14.46 -12.24
CA ALA A 236 24.97 14.69 -10.83
C ALA A 236 24.22 13.73 -9.86
N GLU A 237 23.14 13.08 -10.30
CA GLU A 237 22.44 12.03 -9.55
C GLU A 237 23.06 10.63 -9.78
N LYS A 238 23.80 10.42 -10.88
CA LYS A 238 24.39 9.11 -11.22
C LYS A 238 25.84 8.95 -10.73
N GLN A 239 26.55 10.05 -10.54
CA GLN A 239 27.87 10.05 -9.94
C GLN A 239 27.84 10.97 -8.73
N ILE A 240 28.06 10.42 -7.53
CA ILE A 240 28.24 11.03 -6.20
C ILE A 240 27.22 10.50 -5.17
N GLN A 241 27.72 9.88 -4.10
CA GLN A 241 26.97 9.68 -2.86
C GLN A 241 26.58 11.05 -2.32
N GLN A 242 25.27 11.35 -2.38
CA GLN A 242 24.61 12.60 -1.96
C GLN A 242 25.01 13.88 -2.74
N PRO A 243 24.19 14.33 -3.70
CA PRO A 243 24.50 15.52 -4.47
C PRO A 243 23.81 16.78 -3.89
N GLU A 244 24.55 17.88 -3.78
CA GLU A 244 23.96 19.19 -4.14
C GLU A 244 23.80 19.21 -5.67
N GLY A 245 22.81 18.45 -6.12
CA GLY A 245 22.29 18.44 -7.48
C GLY A 245 21.10 19.39 -7.52
N GLY A 246 20.91 20.08 -8.65
CA GLY A 246 19.72 20.91 -8.85
C GLY A 246 18.44 20.13 -8.53
N PRO A 247 17.35 20.80 -8.12
CA PRO A 247 16.19 20.11 -7.59
C PRO A 247 15.65 19.09 -8.62
N PRO A 248 15.02 17.99 -8.18
CA PRO A 248 14.53 16.94 -9.07
C PRO A 248 13.48 17.48 -10.04
N ILE A 249 13.31 16.78 -11.17
CA ILE A 249 12.29 17.13 -12.19
C ILE A 249 10.89 16.95 -11.59
N VAL A 250 10.69 15.85 -10.87
CA VAL A 250 9.48 15.58 -10.11
C VAL A 250 9.74 16.02 -8.67
N VAL A 251 9.12 17.12 -8.27
CA VAL A 251 9.25 17.69 -6.93
C VAL A 251 8.12 17.12 -6.06
N ASN A 252 8.48 16.37 -5.03
CA ASN A 252 7.55 15.79 -4.08
C ASN A 252 7.27 16.77 -2.93
N LEU A 253 6.04 17.26 -2.85
CA LEU A 253 5.49 18.08 -1.75
C LEU A 253 4.25 17.40 -1.12
N LEU A 254 4.16 16.08 -1.20
CA LEU A 254 3.05 15.32 -0.64
C LEU A 254 3.10 15.31 0.89
N THR A 255 1.93 15.43 1.52
CA THR A 255 1.75 15.28 2.96
C THR A 255 0.95 14.02 3.27
N ILE A 256 1.30 13.34 4.35
CA ILE A 256 0.58 12.13 4.78
C ILE A 256 -0.59 12.56 5.66
N LYS A 257 -1.80 12.17 5.27
CA LYS A 257 -2.99 12.41 6.07
C LYS A 257 -2.94 11.54 7.34
N PRO A 258 -2.96 12.14 8.55
CA PRO A 258 -2.92 11.37 9.78
C PRO A 258 -4.14 10.45 9.88
N LYS A 259 -3.94 9.24 10.39
CA LYS A 259 -5.04 8.30 10.67
C LYS A 259 -6.03 9.00 11.61
N PRO A 260 -7.33 9.04 11.29
CA PRO A 260 -8.34 9.55 12.22
C PRO A 260 -8.16 8.91 13.59
N ALA A 261 -8.21 9.70 14.66
CA ALA A 261 -8.12 9.18 16.02
C ALA A 261 -9.17 8.07 16.18
N ALA A 262 -8.75 6.88 16.61
CA ALA A 262 -9.67 5.79 16.86
C ALA A 262 -10.72 6.28 17.86
N GLU A 263 -12.00 6.05 17.55
CA GLU A 263 -13.07 6.38 18.48
C GLU A 263 -12.79 5.72 19.83
N PRO A 264 -12.97 6.43 20.96
CA PRO A 264 -12.68 5.87 22.27
C PRO A 264 -13.51 4.59 22.44
N GLU A 265 -12.81 3.49 22.75
CA GLU A 265 -13.45 2.20 22.89
C GLU A 265 -14.45 2.23 24.05
N LYS A 266 -15.66 1.71 23.79
CA LYS A 266 -16.75 1.75 24.76
C LYS A 266 -16.44 0.80 25.91
N LEU A 267 -16.70 1.23 27.14
CA LEU A 267 -16.63 0.38 28.32
C LEU A 267 -17.99 -0.29 28.56
N ILE A 268 -18.00 -1.60 28.79
CA ILE A 268 -19.19 -2.37 29.11
C ILE A 268 -19.08 -2.89 30.55
N ARG A 269 -20.04 -2.51 31.39
CA ARG A 269 -20.25 -3.11 32.71
C ARG A 269 -21.13 -4.35 32.57
N LEU A 270 -20.71 -5.44 33.17
CA LEU A 270 -21.43 -6.71 33.22
C LEU A 270 -21.76 -7.00 34.68
N VAL A 271 -23.05 -7.17 34.98
CA VAL A 271 -23.51 -7.60 36.31
C VAL A 271 -24.11 -8.99 36.18
N VAL A 272 -23.58 -9.93 36.96
CA VAL A 272 -24.03 -11.33 36.97
C VAL A 272 -24.68 -11.66 38.30
N HIS A 273 -25.87 -12.24 38.25
CA HIS A 273 -26.62 -12.70 39.42
C HIS A 273 -26.82 -14.20 39.37
N TYR A 274 -26.39 -14.88 40.43
CA TYR A 274 -26.64 -16.30 40.66
C TYR A 274 -27.86 -16.43 41.55
N VAL A 275 -28.92 -17.05 41.03
CA VAL A 275 -30.21 -17.10 41.69
C VAL A 275 -30.69 -18.53 41.79
N GLU A 276 -31.07 -18.92 43.00
CA GLU A 276 -31.84 -20.12 43.28
C GLU A 276 -33.33 -19.79 43.20
N LEU A 277 -34.10 -20.53 42.41
CA LEU A 277 -35.54 -20.37 42.19
C LEU A 277 -36.29 -21.66 42.55
N ASN A 278 -37.44 -21.51 43.20
CA ASN A 278 -38.39 -22.61 43.36
C ASN A 278 -39.18 -22.84 42.06
N LYS A 279 -39.47 -24.10 41.73
CA LYS A 279 -40.11 -24.54 40.47
C LYS A 279 -41.42 -23.81 40.15
N ASP A 280 -42.21 -23.47 41.17
CA ASP A 280 -43.54 -22.87 40.96
C ASP A 280 -43.47 -21.40 40.53
N TYR A 281 -42.37 -20.70 40.82
CA TYR A 281 -42.22 -19.27 40.51
C TYR A 281 -41.47 -19.02 39.20
N ALA A 282 -40.69 -19.99 38.69
CA ALA A 282 -40.02 -19.90 37.38
C ALA A 282 -41.02 -19.68 36.23
N LYS A 283 -42.26 -20.15 36.35
CA LYS A 283 -43.34 -19.93 35.36
C LYS A 283 -43.84 -18.48 35.28
N ASN A 284 -43.67 -17.70 36.35
CA ASN A 284 -44.10 -16.29 36.41
C ASN A 284 -43.05 -15.34 35.80
N PHE A 285 -41.84 -15.82 35.53
CA PHE A 285 -40.86 -15.10 34.75
C PHE A 285 -41.20 -15.24 33.26
N ALA A 286 -41.93 -14.27 32.70
CA ALA A 286 -42.26 -14.21 31.28
C ALA A 286 -41.00 -13.97 30.43
N PHE A 287 -40.25 -15.05 30.15
CA PHE A 287 -39.04 -15.00 29.32
C PHE A 287 -39.39 -14.82 27.84
N ASN A 288 -38.68 -13.90 27.18
CA ASN A 288 -38.69 -13.78 25.74
C ASN A 288 -37.53 -14.62 25.19
N TRP A 289 -37.86 -15.80 24.67
CA TRP A 289 -36.89 -16.69 24.03
C TRP A 289 -36.55 -16.15 22.64
N THR A 290 -35.35 -15.61 22.48
CA THR A 290 -34.84 -15.16 21.17
C THR A 290 -34.03 -16.30 20.56
N PRO A 291 -34.48 -16.97 19.47
CA PRO A 291 -33.69 -18.00 18.82
C PRO A 291 -32.52 -17.34 18.08
N GLY A 292 -31.35 -17.31 18.71
CA GLY A 292 -30.08 -16.88 18.11
C GLY A 292 -29.42 -18.04 17.38
N ILE A 293 -28.99 -17.80 16.15
CA ILE A 293 -28.39 -18.75 15.19
C ILE A 293 -27.11 -19.39 15.78
N ALA A 294 -27.29 -20.44 16.58
CA ALA A 294 -26.34 -21.51 16.89
C ALA A 294 -27.17 -22.57 17.64
N ASP A 295 -27.79 -23.46 16.87
CA ASP A 295 -28.69 -24.52 17.35
C ASP A 295 -27.89 -25.65 18.02
N THR A 296 -27.30 -25.36 19.18
CA THR A 296 -26.54 -26.34 19.98
C THR A 296 -27.06 -26.41 21.41
N SER A 297 -28.37 -26.59 21.56
CA SER A 297 -28.96 -27.08 22.81
C SER A 297 -28.58 -28.55 22.97
N GLN A 298 -27.36 -28.84 23.44
CA GLN A 298 -26.92 -30.22 23.66
C GLN A 298 -27.57 -30.80 24.92
N ILE A 299 -28.30 -31.90 24.75
CA ILE A 299 -28.87 -32.71 25.83
C ILE A 299 -27.87 -33.84 26.11
N GLU A 300 -27.09 -33.75 27.19
CA GLU A 300 -26.28 -34.87 27.69
C GLU A 300 -27.04 -35.59 28.83
N LEU A 301 -27.28 -36.90 28.67
CA LEU A 301 -27.71 -37.78 29.76
C LEU A 301 -26.47 -38.42 30.41
N LYS A 302 -26.19 -38.09 31.67
CA LYS A 302 -25.28 -38.87 32.53
C LYS A 302 -26.06 -39.36 33.75
N GLN A 303 -26.03 -40.68 33.97
CA GLN A 303 -26.53 -41.37 35.18
C GLN A 303 -27.87 -40.85 35.75
N GLY A 304 -28.92 -40.82 34.92
CA GLY A 304 -30.29 -40.55 35.40
C GLY A 304 -30.61 -39.10 35.78
N GLN A 305 -29.68 -38.15 35.57
CA GLN A 305 -29.93 -36.72 35.77
C GLN A 305 -30.01 -35.99 34.42
N LEU A 306 -31.17 -35.39 34.14
CA LEU A 306 -31.42 -34.55 32.97
C LEU A 306 -30.86 -33.14 33.22
N THR A 307 -29.87 -32.71 32.44
CA THR A 307 -29.32 -31.34 32.48
C THR A 307 -29.66 -30.64 31.17
N THR A 308 -30.54 -29.62 31.21
CA THR A 308 -30.94 -28.82 30.04
C THR A 308 -30.53 -27.36 30.24
N THR A 309 -29.64 -26.83 29.40
CA THR A 309 -29.28 -25.41 29.42
C THR A 309 -30.22 -24.64 28.48
N VAL A 310 -30.91 -23.62 28.98
CA VAL A 310 -31.84 -22.79 28.17
C VAL A 310 -31.41 -21.32 28.26
N THR A 311 -31.29 -20.63 27.11
CA THR A 311 -30.83 -19.23 26.99
C THR A 311 -31.98 -18.30 26.57
N GLY A 312 -32.29 -17.23 27.31
CA GLY A 312 -33.43 -16.33 27.02
C GLY A 312 -33.27 -14.92 27.60
N THR A 313 -34.05 -13.94 27.15
CA THR A 313 -33.96 -12.53 27.62
C THR A 313 -35.08 -12.16 28.60
N ILE A 314 -34.82 -11.23 29.53
CA ILE A 314 -35.77 -10.76 30.52
C ILE A 314 -35.67 -9.25 30.81
N SER A 315 -36.80 -8.56 30.70
CA SER A 315 -36.95 -7.18 31.15
C SER A 315 -37.26 -7.09 32.65
N SER A 316 -36.72 -6.04 33.29
CA SER A 316 -36.99 -5.68 34.68
C SER A 316 -36.72 -6.82 35.68
N LEU A 317 -35.56 -7.46 35.56
CA LEU A 317 -35.15 -8.56 36.43
C LEU A 317 -35.17 -8.19 37.91
N ILE A 318 -34.60 -7.04 38.29
CA ILE A 318 -34.40 -6.66 39.70
C ILE A 318 -35.73 -6.54 40.47
N PRO A 319 -36.77 -5.82 39.98
CA PRO A 319 -38.08 -5.81 40.62
C PRO A 319 -38.71 -7.20 40.76
N LYS A 320 -38.65 -8.04 39.71
CA LYS A 320 -39.20 -9.40 39.72
C LYS A 320 -38.48 -10.31 40.72
N LEU A 321 -37.16 -10.17 40.82
CA LEU A 321 -36.31 -10.90 41.76
C LEU A 321 -36.59 -10.47 43.21
N ASN A 322 -36.75 -9.17 43.47
CA ASN A 322 -37.12 -8.66 44.80
C ASN A 322 -38.49 -9.16 45.25
N SER A 323 -39.48 -9.16 44.36
CA SER A 323 -40.79 -9.77 44.63
C SER A 323 -40.65 -11.26 44.96
N ALA A 324 -39.90 -12.01 44.14
CA ALA A 324 -39.67 -13.44 44.35
C ALA A 324 -38.98 -13.74 45.70
N LYS A 325 -38.00 -12.91 46.08
CA LYS A 325 -37.33 -13.00 47.40
C LYS A 325 -38.28 -12.72 48.55
N SER A 326 -39.09 -11.66 48.46
CA SER A 326 -40.03 -11.27 49.52
C SER A 326 -41.10 -12.34 49.80
N HIS A 327 -41.46 -13.13 48.77
CA HIS A 327 -42.40 -14.24 48.86
C HIS A 327 -41.72 -15.60 49.09
N GLY A 328 -40.39 -15.64 49.33
CA GLY A 328 -39.65 -16.87 49.64
C GLY A 328 -39.45 -17.82 48.45
N HIS A 329 -39.66 -17.36 47.22
CA HIS A 329 -39.56 -18.17 46.00
C HIS A 329 -38.22 -18.07 45.27
N ALA A 330 -37.38 -17.09 45.65
CA ALA A 330 -36.05 -16.92 45.10
C ALA A 330 -35.03 -16.56 46.18
N ARG A 331 -33.79 -17.02 46.00
CA ARG A 331 -32.65 -16.64 46.81
C ARG A 331 -31.50 -16.22 45.90
N ILE A 332 -30.97 -15.02 46.10
CA ILE A 332 -29.73 -14.60 45.42
C ILE A 332 -28.58 -15.21 46.20
N LEU A 333 -27.75 -15.99 45.51
CA LEU A 333 -26.58 -16.67 46.06
C LEU A 333 -25.37 -15.75 46.01
N GLU A 334 -25.15 -15.16 44.84
CA GLU A 334 -23.97 -14.37 44.54
C GLU A 334 -24.31 -13.28 43.52
N SER A 335 -23.59 -12.16 43.59
CA SER A 335 -23.70 -11.06 42.63
C SER A 335 -22.33 -10.48 42.36
N SER A 336 -21.90 -10.56 41.11
CA SER A 336 -20.54 -10.18 40.69
C SER A 336 -20.65 -9.12 39.59
N SER A 337 -19.71 -8.17 39.58
CA SER A 337 -19.67 -7.11 38.56
C SER A 337 -18.28 -6.98 37.97
N LEU A 338 -18.20 -6.86 36.65
CA LEU A 338 -16.97 -6.70 35.89
C LEU A 338 -17.13 -5.55 34.88
N ILE A 339 -16.09 -4.74 34.68
CA ILE A 339 -16.04 -3.74 33.61
C ILE A 339 -15.00 -4.21 32.59
N VAL A 340 -15.39 -4.27 31.32
CA VAL A 340 -14.57 -4.76 30.21
C VAL A 340 -14.68 -3.79 29.04
N GLN A 341 -13.60 -3.61 28.31
CA GLN A 341 -13.58 -2.81 27.08
C GLN A 341 -14.23 -3.58 25.92
N ASP A 342 -14.82 -2.88 24.96
CA ASP A 342 -15.41 -3.50 23.78
C ASP A 342 -14.38 -4.41 23.08
N LYS A 343 -14.78 -5.65 22.76
CA LYS A 343 -13.97 -6.71 22.13
C LYS A 343 -12.84 -7.31 22.97
N GLU A 344 -12.58 -6.80 24.16
CA GLU A 344 -11.58 -7.36 25.07
C GLU A 344 -12.14 -8.49 25.94
N ASN A 345 -11.28 -9.42 26.35
CA ASN A 345 -11.70 -10.52 27.22
C ASN A 345 -11.66 -10.10 28.70
N GLY A 346 -12.80 -10.26 29.38
CA GLY A 346 -12.91 -10.09 30.82
C GLY A 346 -12.89 -11.43 31.55
N PHE A 347 -12.11 -11.51 32.63
CA PHE A 347 -12.01 -12.69 33.48
C PHE A 347 -12.35 -12.34 34.94
N PHE A 348 -13.13 -13.21 35.60
CA PHE A 348 -13.44 -13.11 37.01
C PHE A 348 -13.40 -14.50 37.65
N GLN A 349 -12.72 -14.62 38.80
CA GLN A 349 -12.64 -15.86 39.56
C GLN A 349 -12.83 -15.57 41.05
N SER A 350 -13.75 -16.29 41.68
CA SER A 350 -13.99 -16.29 43.12
C SER A 350 -14.06 -17.74 43.59
N VAL A 351 -12.93 -18.26 44.08
CA VAL A 351 -12.78 -19.68 44.44
C VAL A 351 -12.18 -19.83 45.84
N THR A 352 -12.51 -20.93 46.48
CA THR A 352 -11.86 -21.40 47.71
C THR A 352 -11.05 -22.64 47.38
N GLU A 353 -9.79 -22.67 47.80
CA GLU A 353 -8.93 -23.83 47.65
C GLU A 353 -9.27 -24.88 48.71
N VAL A 354 -9.59 -26.09 48.27
CA VAL A 354 -9.92 -27.20 49.16
C VAL A 354 -8.85 -28.29 49.05
N PRO A 355 -8.19 -28.68 50.16
CA PRO A 355 -7.18 -29.74 50.13
C PRO A 355 -7.85 -31.11 49.99
N ILE A 356 -7.37 -31.89 49.02
CA ILE A 356 -7.77 -33.27 48.76
C ILE A 356 -6.56 -34.17 49.02
N SER A 357 -6.72 -35.14 49.93
CA SER A 357 -5.69 -36.15 50.16
C SER A 357 -5.72 -37.22 49.07
N THR A 358 -4.63 -37.39 48.34
CA THR A 358 -4.42 -38.45 47.36
C THR A 358 -3.45 -39.48 47.94
N ILE A 359 -3.82 -40.77 47.92
CA ILE A 359 -2.93 -41.86 48.30
C ILE A 359 -2.37 -42.46 47.02
N THR A 360 -1.05 -42.38 46.82
CA THR A 360 -0.36 -43.06 45.73
C THR A 360 0.42 -44.24 46.29
N LEU A 361 0.16 -45.44 45.77
CA LEU A 361 0.96 -46.63 46.08
C LEU A 361 2.19 -46.63 45.19
N SER A 362 3.36 -46.45 45.79
CA SER A 362 4.65 -46.53 45.09
C SER A 362 5.56 -47.50 45.85
N GLY A 363 6.03 -48.55 45.16
CA GLY A 363 6.95 -49.54 45.71
C GLY A 363 6.43 -50.34 46.92
N GLY A 364 5.11 -50.49 47.08
CA GLY A 364 4.51 -51.23 48.21
C GLY A 364 4.33 -50.41 49.49
N ALA A 365 4.73 -49.13 49.51
CA ALA A 365 4.43 -48.19 50.58
C ALA A 365 3.33 -47.21 50.14
N SER A 366 2.42 -46.87 51.05
CA SER A 366 1.41 -45.83 50.82
C SER A 366 2.01 -44.45 51.07
N GLN A 367 2.12 -43.61 50.04
CA GLN A 367 2.49 -42.20 50.20
C GLN A 367 1.24 -41.32 50.11
N GLN A 368 1.00 -40.51 51.14
CA GLN A 368 -0.10 -39.52 51.16
C GLN A 368 0.43 -38.18 50.66
N SER A 369 -0.23 -37.61 49.65
CA SER A 369 0.02 -36.26 49.13
C SER A 369 -1.25 -35.42 49.22
N ILE A 370 -1.11 -34.11 49.40
CA ILE A 370 -2.22 -33.16 49.45
C ILE A 370 -2.24 -32.37 48.13
N GLN A 371 -3.36 -32.41 47.42
CA GLN A 371 -3.61 -31.57 46.24
C GLN A 371 -4.70 -30.55 46.53
N PHE A 372 -4.49 -29.29 46.16
CA PHE A 372 -5.50 -28.25 46.28
C PHE A 372 -6.39 -28.21 45.04
N LYS A 373 -7.69 -28.06 45.25
CA LYS A 373 -8.67 -27.89 44.18
C LYS A 373 -9.51 -26.64 44.39
N ASP A 374 -9.58 -25.80 43.38
CA ASP A 374 -10.44 -24.62 43.36
C ASP A 374 -11.91 -25.00 43.28
N ILE A 375 -12.66 -24.55 44.28
CA ILE A 375 -14.11 -24.70 44.36
C ILE A 375 -14.74 -23.32 44.46
N GLY A 376 -15.55 -22.93 43.47
CA GLY A 376 -16.25 -21.66 43.43
C GLY A 376 -16.65 -21.25 42.02
N LEU A 377 -16.68 -19.95 41.77
CA LEU A 377 -17.15 -19.37 40.52
C LEU A 377 -16.00 -18.90 39.63
N THR A 378 -16.08 -19.17 38.33
CA THR A 378 -15.22 -18.61 37.29
C THR A 378 -16.07 -18.14 36.12
N MET A 379 -15.76 -16.96 35.59
CA MET A 379 -16.42 -16.35 34.45
C MET A 379 -15.39 -15.80 33.47
N ASP A 380 -15.47 -16.22 32.22
CA ASP A 380 -14.84 -15.59 31.06
C ASP A 380 -15.93 -14.93 30.20
N VAL A 381 -15.73 -13.68 29.79
CA VAL A 381 -16.70 -12.95 28.97
C VAL A 381 -16.04 -11.98 28.01
N THR A 382 -16.42 -12.04 26.75
CA THR A 382 -16.02 -11.08 25.71
C THR A 382 -17.25 -10.35 25.20
N PRO A 383 -17.47 -9.07 25.57
CA PRO A 383 -18.55 -8.26 25.05
C PRO A 383 -18.17 -7.65 23.69
N THR A 384 -19.13 -7.52 22.79
CA THR A 384 -18.97 -6.81 21.51
C THR A 384 -20.21 -5.98 21.22
N VAL A 385 -20.06 -4.67 21.08
CA VAL A 385 -21.17 -3.77 20.69
C VAL A 385 -21.56 -4.03 19.24
N VAL A 386 -22.84 -4.28 18.98
CA VAL A 386 -23.35 -4.66 17.66
C VAL A 386 -23.95 -3.45 16.95
N GLY A 387 -23.22 -2.91 15.98
CA GLY A 387 -23.65 -1.76 15.17
C GLY A 387 -23.83 -0.47 16.00
N GLU A 388 -24.72 0.41 15.54
CA GLU A 388 -25.14 1.61 16.31
C GLU A 388 -26.25 1.32 17.33
N SER A 389 -26.73 0.07 17.36
CA SER A 389 -27.76 -0.33 18.32
C SER A 389 -27.18 -0.47 19.73
N ASN A 390 -28.02 -0.28 20.76
CA ASN A 390 -27.65 -0.54 22.16
C ASN A 390 -27.47 -2.05 22.46
N ASN A 391 -27.32 -2.91 21.45
CA ASN A 391 -27.19 -4.35 21.62
C ASN A 391 -25.73 -4.77 21.77
N ILE A 392 -25.51 -5.73 22.65
CA ILE A 392 -24.19 -6.22 23.03
C ILE A 392 -24.22 -7.74 22.83
N LYS A 393 -23.36 -8.23 21.96
CA LYS A 393 -23.08 -9.65 21.82
C LYS A 393 -22.15 -10.06 22.97
N LEU A 394 -22.53 -11.08 23.72
CA LEU A 394 -21.78 -11.60 24.85
C LEU A 394 -21.37 -13.04 24.51
N VAL A 395 -20.08 -13.27 24.34
CA VAL A 395 -19.51 -14.62 24.31
C VAL A 395 -19.07 -14.95 25.73
N THR A 396 -19.66 -15.97 26.34
CA THR A 396 -19.49 -16.23 27.77
C THR A 396 -19.17 -17.68 28.08
N LYS A 397 -18.35 -17.88 29.11
CA LYS A 397 -18.08 -19.18 29.74
C LYS A 397 -18.16 -19.02 31.25
N PHE A 398 -19.00 -19.81 31.88
CA PHE A 398 -19.21 -19.83 33.32
C PHE A 398 -18.91 -21.21 33.87
N ILE A 399 -18.20 -21.26 34.99
CA ILE A 399 -17.94 -22.49 35.74
C ILE A 399 -18.30 -22.24 37.20
N LEU A 400 -19.21 -23.04 37.75
CA LEU A 400 -19.54 -23.06 39.16
C LEU A 400 -19.20 -24.43 39.74
N SER A 401 -18.39 -24.48 40.80
CA SER A 401 -18.10 -25.68 41.56
C SER A 401 -18.52 -25.53 43.02
N THR A 402 -19.10 -26.58 43.59
CA THR A 402 -19.58 -26.62 44.99
C THR A 402 -19.32 -27.98 45.62
N ILE A 403 -19.01 -28.01 46.92
CA ILE A 403 -18.93 -29.27 47.68
C ILE A 403 -20.34 -29.80 47.93
N VAL A 404 -20.61 -31.04 47.56
CA VAL A 404 -21.91 -31.72 47.75
C VAL A 404 -21.92 -32.57 49.02
N SER A 405 -20.82 -33.29 49.27
CA SER A 405 -20.65 -34.14 50.45
C SER A 405 -19.16 -34.31 50.75
N VAL A 406 -18.85 -34.78 51.95
CA VAL A 406 -17.49 -35.16 52.35
C VAL A 406 -17.56 -36.62 52.81
N SER A 407 -16.67 -37.47 52.31
CA SER A 407 -16.62 -38.88 52.72
C SER A 407 -16.16 -39.02 54.19
N GLU A 408 -16.36 -40.21 54.78
CA GLU A 408 -15.88 -40.52 56.14
C GLU A 408 -14.35 -40.40 56.27
N GLN A 409 -13.62 -40.49 55.16
CA GLN A 409 -12.16 -40.30 55.06
C GLN A 409 -11.76 -38.84 54.73
N GLY A 410 -12.71 -37.90 54.77
CA GLY A 410 -12.44 -36.47 54.57
C GLY A 410 -12.32 -36.01 53.11
N ALA A 411 -12.63 -36.86 52.13
CA ALA A 411 -12.54 -36.50 50.72
C ALA A 411 -13.84 -35.79 50.24
N PRO A 412 -13.77 -34.56 49.72
CA PRO A 412 -14.95 -33.84 49.24
C PRO A 412 -15.39 -34.35 47.86
N SER A 413 -16.70 -34.57 47.70
CA SER A 413 -17.35 -34.71 46.41
C SER A 413 -17.74 -33.32 45.90
N VAL A 414 -17.28 -32.96 44.70
CA VAL A 414 -17.45 -31.63 44.11
C VAL A 414 -18.39 -31.72 42.91
N ALA A 415 -19.51 -31.02 42.96
CA ALA A 415 -20.33 -30.76 41.78
C ALA A 415 -19.68 -29.64 40.96
N LYS A 416 -19.54 -29.84 39.66
CA LYS A 416 -19.06 -28.83 38.71
C LYS A 416 -20.11 -28.62 37.63
N HIS A 417 -20.44 -27.36 37.39
CA HIS A 417 -21.37 -26.89 36.37
C HIS A 417 -20.63 -25.96 35.42
N GLU A 418 -20.59 -26.30 34.14
CA GLU A 418 -19.92 -25.49 33.11
C GLU A 418 -20.92 -25.12 32.01
N LEU A 419 -20.98 -23.83 31.68
CA LEU A 419 -21.89 -23.26 30.68
C LEU A 419 -21.08 -22.42 29.70
N LYS A 420 -21.26 -22.65 28.40
CA LYS A 420 -20.69 -21.83 27.32
C LYS A 420 -21.83 -21.39 26.42
N THR A 421 -22.00 -20.08 26.24
CA THR A 421 -23.08 -19.55 25.41
C THR A 421 -22.69 -18.22 24.77
N THR A 422 -23.33 -17.94 23.63
CA THR A 422 -23.24 -16.65 22.94
C THR A 422 -24.65 -16.10 22.79
N LEU A 423 -24.88 -14.88 23.27
CA LEU A 423 -26.19 -14.25 23.26
C LEU A 423 -26.08 -12.74 22.98
N ILE A 424 -27.14 -12.15 22.42
CA ILE A 424 -27.22 -10.72 22.12
C ILE A 424 -28.25 -10.09 23.05
N VAL A 425 -27.84 -9.05 23.79
CA VAL A 425 -28.67 -8.41 24.81
C VAL A 425 -28.54 -6.90 24.70
N ALA A 426 -29.67 -6.21 24.79
CA ALA A 426 -29.66 -4.75 24.85
C ALA A 426 -29.06 -4.25 26.16
N SER A 427 -28.36 -3.12 26.13
CA SER A 427 -27.86 -2.41 27.30
C SER A 427 -28.99 -2.21 28.31
N GLU A 428 -28.70 -2.48 29.58
CA GLU A 428 -29.62 -2.43 30.73
C GLU A 428 -30.72 -3.49 30.76
N GLN A 429 -30.77 -4.41 29.78
CA GLN A 429 -31.62 -5.58 29.82
C GLN A 429 -30.86 -6.79 30.36
N SER A 430 -31.57 -7.72 31.01
CA SER A 430 -30.95 -8.93 31.54
C SER A 430 -31.19 -10.11 30.60
N ALA A 431 -30.25 -11.04 30.53
CA ALA A 431 -30.45 -12.35 29.92
C ALA A 431 -30.14 -13.48 30.87
N VAL A 432 -30.89 -14.57 30.71
CA VAL A 432 -30.61 -15.87 31.28
C VAL A 432 -29.61 -16.58 30.38
N ILE A 433 -28.44 -16.87 30.94
CA ILE A 433 -27.34 -17.58 30.28
C ILE A 433 -27.56 -19.10 30.38
N GLY A 434 -28.17 -19.54 31.48
CA GLY A 434 -28.48 -20.95 31.71
C GLY A 434 -29.09 -21.20 33.09
N GLY A 435 -29.63 -22.41 33.26
CA GLY A 435 -30.11 -22.88 34.56
C GLY A 435 -30.13 -24.41 34.68
N ILE A 436 -29.96 -24.90 35.92
CA ILE A 436 -29.84 -26.33 36.23
C ILE A 436 -30.99 -26.72 37.17
N VAL A 437 -31.74 -27.75 36.78
CA VAL A 437 -32.89 -28.24 37.55
C VAL A 437 -32.42 -29.42 38.42
N PHE A 438 -32.45 -29.25 39.74
CA PHE A 438 -32.22 -30.34 40.67
C PHE A 438 -33.56 -30.99 41.06
N ASN A 439 -33.64 -32.31 40.91
CA ASN A 439 -34.78 -33.10 41.35
C ASN A 439 -34.30 -34.13 42.37
N ASN A 440 -34.33 -33.76 43.66
CA ASN A 440 -34.03 -34.71 44.73
C ASN A 440 -35.35 -35.37 45.18
N MET A 441 -35.54 -36.65 44.84
CA MET A 441 -36.72 -37.42 45.26
C MET A 441 -36.28 -38.41 46.34
N LEU A 442 -36.37 -38.01 47.61
CA LEU A 442 -36.19 -38.91 48.75
C LEU A 442 -37.53 -39.58 49.08
N THR A 443 -37.64 -40.88 48.83
CA THR A 443 -38.81 -41.67 49.21
C THR A 443 -38.46 -42.50 50.46
N ASN A 444 -38.86 -42.02 51.64
CA ASN A 444 -38.69 -42.79 52.87
C ASN A 444 -39.89 -43.74 53.06
N TYR A 445 -39.61 -45.04 53.10
CA TYR A 445 -40.61 -46.06 53.44
C TYR A 445 -40.46 -46.44 54.91
N ASN A 446 -41.45 -46.13 55.74
CA ASN A 446 -41.58 -46.78 57.04
C ASN A 446 -42.02 -48.24 56.82
N LYS A 447 -41.09 -49.20 56.95
CA LYS A 447 -41.42 -50.63 57.04
C LYS A 447 -41.91 -50.93 58.46
N LEU A 448 -42.92 -51.80 58.59
CA LEU A 448 -43.31 -52.31 59.91
C LEU A 448 -42.15 -53.14 60.51
N PRO A 449 -41.96 -53.11 61.84
CA PRO A 449 -41.03 -54.01 62.53
C PRO A 449 -41.31 -55.48 62.16
N ALA A 450 -40.25 -56.29 62.00
CA ALA A 450 -40.35 -57.67 61.52
C ALA A 450 -41.26 -58.57 62.39
N SER A 451 -41.41 -58.25 63.67
CA SER A 451 -42.27 -58.96 64.63
C SER A 451 -43.77 -58.82 64.36
N ILE A 452 -44.21 -57.78 63.64
CA ILE A 452 -45.62 -57.52 63.34
C ILE A 452 -46.03 -58.10 61.97
N ALA A 453 -45.05 -58.33 61.07
CA ALA A 453 -45.31 -58.84 59.73
C ALA A 453 -45.61 -60.36 59.67
N GLN A 454 -45.43 -61.11 60.77
CA GLN A 454 -45.61 -62.57 60.78
C GLN A 454 -47.02 -63.04 61.20
N ASN A 455 -47.89 -62.15 61.68
CA ASN A 455 -49.25 -62.53 62.05
C ASN A 455 -50.20 -62.35 60.85
N GLN A 456 -50.61 -63.47 60.25
CA GLN A 456 -51.37 -63.52 58.99
C GLN A 456 -52.86 -63.17 59.16
N ASN A 457 -53.19 -61.98 59.68
CA ASN A 457 -54.52 -61.38 59.51
C ASN A 457 -54.47 -59.88 59.79
N ILE A 458 -54.03 -59.11 58.80
CA ILE A 458 -53.97 -57.64 58.87
C ILE A 458 -55.11 -57.10 58.00
N LEU A 459 -56.32 -56.97 58.57
CA LEU A 459 -57.51 -56.46 57.87
C LEU A 459 -57.60 -54.92 57.82
N PHE A 460 -56.64 -54.19 58.41
CA PHE A 460 -56.58 -52.74 58.34
C PHE A 460 -55.15 -52.25 58.14
N ASN A 461 -54.90 -51.63 56.98
CA ASN A 461 -53.65 -50.93 56.67
C ASN A 461 -53.71 -49.51 57.25
N LEU A 462 -53.68 -49.38 58.59
CA LEU A 462 -53.67 -48.07 59.24
C LEU A 462 -52.25 -47.46 59.17
N TYR A 463 -52.18 -46.30 58.52
CA TYR A 463 -51.06 -45.34 58.51
C TYR A 463 -49.71 -45.82 57.93
N ARG A 464 -49.68 -45.99 56.61
CA ARG A 464 -48.50 -45.61 55.82
C ARG A 464 -48.56 -44.12 55.52
N SER A 465 -47.92 -43.27 56.34
CA SER A 465 -47.66 -41.90 55.91
C SER A 465 -46.61 -41.94 54.81
N LYS A 466 -46.99 -41.55 53.58
CA LYS A 466 -46.04 -41.23 52.53
C LYS A 466 -45.54 -39.82 52.82
N SER A 467 -44.39 -39.65 53.47
CA SER A 467 -43.73 -38.35 53.46
C SER A 467 -43.04 -38.17 52.10
N PHE A 468 -43.71 -37.45 51.19
CA PHE A 468 -43.15 -37.06 49.89
C PHE A 468 -42.49 -35.69 50.07
N GLN A 469 -41.21 -35.63 50.43
CA GLN A 469 -40.46 -34.38 50.39
C GLN A 469 -39.92 -34.16 48.97
N ASN A 470 -40.70 -33.46 48.14
CA ASN A 470 -40.27 -32.96 46.83
C ASN A 470 -39.60 -31.59 47.01
N ALA A 471 -38.31 -31.56 47.35
CA ALA A 471 -37.52 -30.32 47.26
C ALA A 471 -36.95 -30.22 45.83
N LYS A 472 -37.54 -29.33 45.00
CA LYS A 472 -37.05 -29.05 43.64
C LYS A 472 -36.52 -27.62 43.60
N SER A 473 -35.20 -27.50 43.50
CA SER A 473 -34.52 -26.21 43.40
C SER A 473 -33.92 -26.04 42.00
N GLN A 474 -34.07 -24.86 41.41
CA GLN A 474 -33.53 -24.50 40.10
C GLN A 474 -32.50 -23.39 40.25
N PHE A 475 -31.30 -23.57 39.71
CA PHE A 475 -30.29 -22.51 39.70
C PHE A 475 -30.36 -21.81 38.36
N VAL A 476 -30.35 -20.48 38.34
CA VAL A 476 -30.41 -19.65 37.14
C VAL A 476 -29.35 -18.55 37.22
N VAL A 477 -28.62 -18.37 36.12
CA VAL A 477 -27.60 -17.31 35.99
C VAL A 477 -28.12 -16.22 35.07
N PHE A 478 -28.17 -15.00 35.60
CA PHE A 478 -28.55 -13.80 34.85
C PHE A 478 -27.34 -12.92 34.60
N ILE A 479 -27.22 -12.36 33.39
CA ILE A 479 -26.25 -11.31 33.05
C ILE A 479 -26.97 -10.06 32.56
N THR A 480 -26.51 -8.89 33.01
CA THR A 480 -27.04 -7.59 32.60
C THR A 480 -25.87 -6.74 32.10
N PRO A 481 -25.70 -6.55 30.78
CA PRO A 481 -24.69 -5.66 30.26
C PRO A 481 -25.17 -4.21 30.26
N GLN A 482 -24.23 -3.27 30.40
CA GLN A 482 -24.51 -1.83 30.36
C GLN A 482 -23.33 -1.09 29.73
N ILE A 483 -23.61 -0.29 28.70
CA ILE A 483 -22.61 0.59 28.07
C ILE A 483 -22.40 1.81 28.98
N LEU A 484 -21.17 2.06 29.40
CA LEU A 484 -20.79 3.23 30.19
C LEU A 484 -20.40 4.38 29.26
N LYS A 485 -20.78 5.61 29.60
CA LYS A 485 -20.42 6.80 28.80
C LYS A 485 -18.98 7.24 29.07
N SER A 486 -18.42 6.87 30.23
CA SER A 486 -17.06 7.20 30.63
C SER A 486 -16.50 6.24 31.69
N ALA A 487 -15.18 6.19 31.83
CA ALA A 487 -14.52 5.44 32.90
C ALA A 487 -14.88 5.95 34.31
N SER A 488 -15.05 7.27 34.46
CA SER A 488 -15.40 7.91 35.74
C SER A 488 -16.76 7.45 36.27
N GLU A 489 -17.76 7.35 35.38
CA GLU A 489 -19.11 6.85 35.72
C GLU A 489 -19.06 5.39 36.22
N GLY A 490 -18.22 4.56 35.61
CA GLY A 490 -18.01 3.17 36.04
C GLY A 490 -17.44 3.05 37.45
N VAL A 491 -16.46 3.90 37.79
CA VAL A 491 -15.78 3.90 39.09
C VAL A 491 -16.68 4.44 40.20
N GLU A 492 -17.41 5.53 39.96
CA GLU A 492 -18.30 6.13 40.97
C GLU A 492 -19.45 5.19 41.37
N ASP A 493 -20.03 4.48 40.40
CA ASP A 493 -21.09 3.52 40.66
C ASP A 493 -20.59 2.31 41.47
N ILE A 494 -19.37 1.83 41.21
CA ILE A 494 -18.73 0.76 41.99
C ILE A 494 -18.49 1.25 43.42
N LYS A 495 -17.89 2.43 43.61
CA LYS A 495 -17.66 3.01 44.93
C LYS A 495 -18.96 3.11 45.73
N ARG A 496 -20.04 3.58 45.11
CA ARG A 496 -21.37 3.69 45.71
C ARG A 496 -21.92 2.33 46.16
N LYS A 497 -21.81 1.30 45.32
CA LYS A 497 -22.32 -0.06 45.63
C LYS A 497 -21.54 -0.74 46.74
N PHE A 498 -20.23 -0.56 46.79
CA PHE A 498 -19.37 -1.15 47.83
C PHE A 498 -19.23 -0.28 49.09
N LYS A 499 -19.96 0.85 49.16
CA LYS A 499 -19.87 1.84 50.25
C LYS A 499 -18.42 2.29 50.53
N ILE A 500 -17.60 2.35 49.48
CA ILE A 500 -16.21 2.80 49.57
C ILE A 500 -16.25 4.33 49.48
N LYS A 501 -15.71 5.01 50.49
CA LYS A 501 -15.62 6.48 50.54
C LYS A 501 -14.65 7.03 49.51
#